data_AF-A0A315ZAU5-F1
#
_entry.id   AF-A0A315ZAU5-F1
#
_cell.length_a   1.000
_cell.length_b   1.000
_cell.length_c   1.000
_cell.angle_alpha   90.00
_cell.angle_beta   90.00
_cell.angle_gamma   90.00
#
_symmetry.space_group_name_H-M   'P 1'
#
loop_
_entity.id
_entity.type
_entity.pdbx_description
1 polymer ?
#
loop_
_entity_poly.entity_id
_entity_poly.type
_entity_poly.pdbx_seq_one_letter_code
_entity_poly.pdbx_strand_id
1 'polypeptide(L)'
;MENQRRAIALFSGGLDSLLAMKVVKDQGVDVVPINFVSHFFGGKNELAEKMASQIGLEVEYVDIKPIHTEIVKNPQFGRGKNMNPCIDCHGLMMQYSAEELLEKFDADFIISGEVVGQRPMSQNKEALNTVKNISGVKDLILRPMCAKHLEPTLPEREGWVDREKLLDIQGRSRRPQQALAKKFGITEYPSPAGGCLLTDVNYSKRLKLIEQDGYLDEEFNDLFYLIRHGRFYRFDNGKYLFVGRSEADNEKIYEYREGASIQIDTDKVAGPYILGFGELNEEEIKFAKELFSRYSKVKGKEKIDILVNGKAEPCEAVDLEQLNILIKKYQVQ
;
A
#
# COMPACT_ATOMS: atom_id res chain seq x y z
N MET A 1 -37.30 -7.36 -20.19
CA MET A 1 -35.90 -7.66 -19.83
C MET A 1 -35.76 -7.20 -18.40
N GLU A 2 -35.60 -8.11 -17.45
CA GLU A 2 -35.32 -7.70 -16.06
C GLU A 2 -34.08 -6.80 -16.09
N ASN A 3 -34.14 -5.65 -15.42
CA ASN A 3 -32.97 -4.79 -15.26
C ASN A 3 -31.90 -5.63 -14.56
N GLN A 4 -30.84 -5.98 -15.30
CA GLN A 4 -29.70 -6.68 -14.75
C GLN A 4 -29.13 -5.81 -13.63
N ARG A 5 -29.11 -6.34 -12.41
CA ARG A 5 -28.55 -5.64 -11.26
C ARG A 5 -27.05 -5.45 -11.44
N ARG A 6 -26.53 -4.32 -10.96
CA ARG A 6 -25.12 -4.02 -11.02
C ARG A 6 -24.55 -3.76 -9.62
N ALA A 7 -23.34 -4.22 -9.37
CA ALA A 7 -22.66 -4.04 -8.11
C ALA A 7 -21.23 -3.54 -8.29
N ILE A 8 -20.83 -2.64 -7.39
CA ILE A 8 -19.42 -2.26 -7.20
C ILE A 8 -18.76 -3.29 -6.29
N ALA A 9 -17.60 -3.83 -6.66
CA ALA A 9 -16.86 -4.76 -5.82
C ALA A 9 -15.50 -4.20 -5.39
N LEU A 10 -15.26 -4.13 -4.08
CA LEU A 10 -13.98 -3.72 -3.53
C LEU A 10 -12.91 -4.79 -3.76
N PHE A 11 -12.12 -4.59 -4.81
CA PHE A 11 -11.16 -5.56 -5.31
C PHE A 11 -9.71 -5.18 -4.94
N SER A 12 -9.22 -5.80 -3.88
CA SER A 12 -7.85 -5.64 -3.38
C SER A 12 -6.77 -6.38 -4.17
N GLY A 13 -7.10 -7.09 -5.26
CA GLY A 13 -6.15 -7.98 -5.93
C GLY A 13 -5.86 -9.27 -5.15
N GLY A 14 -6.74 -9.65 -4.20
CA GLY A 14 -6.58 -10.83 -3.36
C GLY A 14 -7.62 -11.91 -3.64
N LEU A 15 -7.39 -13.11 -3.09
CA LEU A 15 -8.29 -14.25 -3.33
C LEU A 15 -9.70 -14.02 -2.77
N ASP A 16 -9.86 -13.41 -1.59
CA ASP A 16 -11.20 -13.26 -1.01
C ASP A 16 -12.10 -12.34 -1.83
N SER A 17 -11.56 -11.21 -2.32
CA SER A 17 -12.32 -10.26 -3.13
C SER A 17 -12.63 -10.85 -4.51
N LEU A 18 -11.72 -11.61 -5.11
CA LEU A 18 -11.99 -12.36 -6.34
C LEU A 18 -13.12 -13.38 -6.18
N LEU A 19 -13.09 -14.18 -5.10
CA LEU A 19 -14.14 -15.17 -4.82
C LEU A 19 -15.49 -14.50 -4.54
N ALA A 20 -15.51 -13.39 -3.81
CA ALA A 20 -16.72 -12.63 -3.55
C ALA A 20 -17.37 -12.13 -4.86
N MET A 21 -16.57 -11.56 -5.77
CA MET A 21 -17.05 -11.15 -7.09
C MET A 21 -17.59 -12.33 -7.88
N LYS A 22 -16.87 -13.46 -7.91
CA LYS A 22 -17.31 -14.66 -8.65
C LYS A 22 -18.64 -15.20 -8.15
N VAL A 23 -18.82 -15.28 -6.83
CA VAL A 23 -20.06 -15.77 -6.19
C VAL A 23 -21.26 -14.91 -6.57
N VAL A 24 -21.10 -13.60 -6.69
CA VAL A 24 -22.20 -12.68 -7.06
C VAL A 24 -22.41 -12.65 -8.58
N LYS A 25 -21.33 -12.64 -9.37
CA LYS A 25 -21.38 -12.69 -10.84
C LYS A 25 -22.11 -13.94 -11.33
N ASP A 26 -21.88 -15.10 -10.70
CA ASP A 26 -22.55 -16.37 -11.05
C ASP A 26 -24.06 -16.37 -10.81
N GLN A 27 -24.59 -15.35 -10.12
CA GLN A 27 -26.02 -15.15 -9.93
C GLN A 27 -26.64 -14.22 -10.99
N GLY A 28 -25.86 -13.76 -11.98
CA GLY A 28 -26.32 -12.90 -13.07
C GLY A 28 -26.16 -11.41 -12.81
N VAL A 29 -25.56 -11.01 -11.69
CA VAL A 29 -25.26 -9.61 -11.36
C VAL A 29 -24.05 -9.14 -12.19
N ASP A 30 -24.16 -7.96 -12.78
CA ASP A 30 -23.03 -7.27 -13.40
C ASP A 30 -22.11 -6.69 -12.32
N VAL A 31 -20.82 -7.00 -12.35
CA VAL A 31 -19.89 -6.66 -11.28
C VAL A 31 -18.77 -5.80 -11.81
N VAL A 32 -18.59 -4.61 -11.23
CA VAL A 32 -17.50 -3.68 -11.55
C VAL A 32 -16.44 -3.77 -10.45
N PRO A 33 -15.26 -4.40 -10.71
CA PRO A 33 -14.15 -4.43 -9.76
C PRO A 33 -13.52 -3.06 -9.60
N ILE A 34 -13.52 -2.53 -8.37
CA ILE A 34 -12.84 -1.29 -8.00
C ILE A 34 -11.60 -1.59 -7.19
N ASN A 35 -10.43 -1.18 -7.70
CA ASN A 35 -9.17 -1.17 -6.96
C ASN A 35 -8.83 0.26 -6.54
N PHE A 36 -8.98 0.53 -5.24
CA PHE A 36 -8.58 1.80 -4.66
C PHE A 36 -7.06 1.93 -4.61
N VAL A 37 -6.56 3.08 -5.07
CA VAL A 37 -5.13 3.39 -5.16
C VAL A 37 -4.77 4.42 -4.10
N SER A 38 -3.87 4.05 -3.19
CA SER A 38 -3.24 4.97 -2.24
C SER A 38 -1.71 4.96 -2.43
N HIS A 39 -0.97 5.72 -1.62
CA HIS A 39 0.49 5.60 -1.56
C HIS A 39 0.96 4.28 -0.95
N PHE A 40 0.07 3.57 -0.24
CA PHE A 40 0.46 2.45 0.61
C PHE A 40 -0.06 1.08 0.13
N PHE A 41 -1.03 1.08 -0.78
CA PHE A 41 -1.61 -0.12 -1.38
C PHE A 41 -2.32 0.19 -2.71
N GLY A 42 -2.69 -0.88 -3.41
CA GLY A 42 -3.45 -0.81 -4.65
C GLY A 42 -2.60 -0.32 -5.82
N GLY A 43 -3.28 0.09 -6.88
CA GLY A 43 -2.66 0.55 -8.11
C GLY A 43 -2.51 -0.54 -9.16
N LYS A 44 -2.32 -0.09 -10.40
CA LYS A 44 -2.24 -0.95 -11.57
C LYS A 44 -1.09 -1.94 -11.44
N ASN A 45 -1.41 -3.23 -11.53
CA ASN A 45 -0.43 -4.29 -11.53
C ASN A 45 -0.95 -5.51 -12.29
N GLU A 46 -0.05 -6.19 -12.99
CA GLU A 46 -0.37 -7.31 -13.88
C GLU A 46 -1.08 -8.45 -13.14
N LEU A 47 -0.75 -8.70 -11.87
CA LEU A 47 -1.37 -9.76 -11.08
C LEU A 47 -2.84 -9.48 -10.79
N ALA A 48 -3.19 -8.26 -10.37
CA ALA A 48 -4.59 -7.89 -10.12
C ALA A 48 -5.43 -7.97 -11.40
N GLU A 49 -4.89 -7.51 -12.53
CA GLU A 49 -5.56 -7.61 -13.84
C GLU A 49 -5.76 -9.07 -14.26
N LYS A 50 -4.72 -9.90 -14.15
CA LYS A 50 -4.81 -11.35 -14.41
C LYS A 50 -5.86 -12.01 -13.52
N MET A 51 -5.91 -11.65 -12.25
CA MET A 51 -6.92 -12.17 -11.32
C MET A 51 -8.35 -11.83 -11.75
N ALA A 52 -8.64 -10.57 -12.07
CA ALA A 52 -9.97 -10.18 -12.54
C ALA A 52 -10.31 -10.85 -13.89
N SER A 53 -9.34 -10.96 -14.79
CA SER A 53 -9.53 -11.59 -16.10
C SER A 53 -9.89 -13.08 -16.04
N GLN A 54 -9.42 -13.82 -15.01
CA GLN A 54 -9.80 -15.23 -14.80
C GLN A 54 -11.30 -15.41 -14.58
N ILE A 55 -12.00 -14.37 -14.14
CA ILE A 55 -13.45 -14.35 -14.02
C ILE A 55 -14.11 -13.44 -15.05
N GLY A 56 -13.38 -13.04 -16.11
CA GLY A 56 -13.86 -12.22 -17.21
C GLY A 56 -14.37 -10.85 -16.76
N LEU A 57 -13.60 -10.17 -15.90
CA LEU A 57 -13.86 -8.79 -15.47
C LEU A 57 -12.60 -7.94 -15.69
N GLU A 58 -12.80 -6.64 -15.90
CA GLU A 58 -11.75 -5.63 -16.03
C GLU A 58 -11.70 -4.77 -14.76
N VAL A 59 -10.50 -4.34 -14.34
CA VAL A 59 -10.33 -3.60 -13.08
C VAL A 59 -10.38 -2.10 -13.33
N GLU A 60 -11.24 -1.42 -12.58
CA GLU A 60 -11.26 0.03 -12.50
C GLU A 60 -10.37 0.51 -11.35
N TYR A 61 -9.51 1.49 -11.61
CA TYR A 61 -8.61 2.05 -10.61
C TYR A 61 -9.10 3.42 -10.16
N VAL A 62 -9.29 3.57 -8.85
CA VAL A 62 -9.80 4.81 -8.26
C VAL A 62 -8.75 5.40 -7.33
N ASP A 63 -8.26 6.58 -7.66
CA ASP A 63 -7.27 7.28 -6.84
C ASP A 63 -7.93 7.88 -5.60
N ILE A 64 -7.41 7.52 -4.43
CA ILE A 64 -7.80 8.07 -3.14
C ILE A 64 -6.59 8.57 -2.35
N LYS A 65 -5.44 8.84 -3.00
CA LYS A 65 -4.19 9.20 -2.33
C LYS A 65 -4.35 10.35 -1.33
N PRO A 66 -4.88 11.53 -1.71
CA PRO A 66 -4.95 12.67 -0.79
C PRO A 66 -5.85 12.39 0.43
N ILE A 67 -7.07 11.90 0.19
CA ILE A 67 -8.02 11.62 1.26
C ILE A 67 -7.55 10.45 2.15
N HIS A 68 -6.86 9.47 1.57
CA HIS A 68 -6.27 8.37 2.33
C HIS A 68 -5.07 8.83 3.16
N THR A 69 -4.24 9.76 2.67
CA THR A 69 -3.15 10.36 3.46
C THR A 69 -3.69 10.99 4.73
N GLU A 70 -4.82 11.70 4.67
CA GLU A 70 -5.49 12.27 5.84
C GLU A 70 -5.98 11.21 6.83
N ILE A 71 -6.56 10.10 6.33
CA ILE A 71 -6.95 8.96 7.18
C ILE A 71 -5.74 8.34 7.90
N VAL A 72 -4.60 8.23 7.20
CA VAL A 72 -3.38 7.70 7.82
C VAL A 72 -2.86 8.65 8.88
N LYS A 73 -2.85 9.95 8.60
CA LYS A 73 -2.38 11.01 9.51
C LYS A 73 -3.24 11.09 10.78
N ASN A 74 -4.57 11.12 10.63
CA ASN A 74 -5.52 11.35 11.72
C ASN A 74 -6.63 10.28 11.77
N PRO A 75 -6.32 9.01 12.11
CA PRO A 75 -7.32 7.95 12.13
C PRO A 75 -8.29 8.13 13.31
N GLN A 76 -9.59 8.11 13.03
CA GLN A 76 -10.66 8.29 14.02
C GLN A 76 -10.69 7.12 15.02
N PHE A 77 -10.44 5.90 14.57
CA PHE A 77 -10.44 4.68 15.41
C PHE A 77 -9.04 4.27 15.88
N GLY A 78 -8.06 5.15 15.67
CA GLY A 78 -6.67 4.90 16.02
C GLY A 78 -5.97 3.88 15.13
N ARG A 79 -4.77 3.48 15.54
CA ARG A 79 -3.94 2.54 14.79
C ARG A 79 -3.86 1.19 15.51
N GLY A 80 -3.93 0.11 14.73
CA GLY A 80 -3.55 -1.22 15.16
C GLY A 80 -2.03 -1.39 15.23
N LYS A 81 -1.53 -2.61 14.99
CA LYS A 81 -0.09 -2.86 14.93
C LYS A 81 0.56 -2.01 13.81
N ASN A 82 1.74 -1.45 14.10
CA ASN A 82 2.50 -0.58 13.21
C ASN A 82 1.74 0.73 12.90
N MET A 83 1.56 1.09 11.64
CA MET A 83 0.83 2.30 11.23
C MET A 83 -0.52 1.97 10.62
N ASN A 84 -1.19 0.90 11.06
CA ASN A 84 -2.39 0.36 10.42
C ASN A 84 -3.71 1.01 10.90
N PRO A 85 -4.43 1.80 10.09
CA PRO A 85 -5.77 2.31 10.42
C PRO A 85 -6.88 1.58 9.63
N CYS A 86 -6.81 0.26 9.48
CA CYS A 86 -7.71 -0.48 8.57
C CYS A 86 -9.22 -0.27 8.81
N ILE A 87 -9.68 0.05 10.03
CA ILE A 87 -11.11 0.37 10.25
C ILE A 87 -11.47 1.63 9.48
N ASP A 88 -10.67 2.70 9.63
CA ASP A 88 -10.84 3.95 8.90
C ASP A 88 -10.64 3.77 7.39
N CYS A 89 -9.63 3.01 6.95
CA CYS A 89 -9.44 2.73 5.51
C CYS A 89 -10.66 2.02 4.91
N HIS A 90 -11.18 1.00 5.58
CA HIS A 90 -12.36 0.27 5.12
C HIS A 90 -13.60 1.17 5.13
N GLY A 91 -13.76 2.01 6.16
CA GLY A 91 -14.80 3.04 6.24
C GLY A 91 -14.75 3.98 5.05
N LEU A 92 -13.57 4.58 4.79
CA LEU A 92 -13.32 5.48 3.66
C LEU A 92 -13.70 4.83 2.33
N MET A 93 -13.18 3.63 2.05
CA MET A 93 -13.42 2.95 0.77
C MET A 93 -14.92 2.63 0.56
N MET A 94 -15.62 2.23 1.62
CA MET A 94 -17.06 1.95 1.56
C MET A 94 -17.88 3.24 1.40
N GLN A 95 -17.51 4.30 2.12
CA GLN A 95 -18.16 5.61 2.02
C GLN A 95 -17.99 6.19 0.62
N TYR A 96 -16.76 6.23 0.11
CA TYR A 96 -16.46 6.72 -1.25
C TYR A 96 -17.21 5.90 -2.31
N SER A 97 -17.31 4.58 -2.13
CA SER A 97 -18.06 3.74 -3.06
C SER A 97 -19.54 4.11 -3.10
N ALA A 98 -20.10 4.47 -1.96
CA ALA A 98 -21.52 4.82 -1.86
C ALA A 98 -21.85 6.21 -2.35
N GLU A 99 -21.01 7.19 -2.00
CA GLU A 99 -21.23 8.59 -2.33
C GLU A 99 -20.93 8.87 -3.80
N GLU A 100 -19.91 8.22 -4.37
CA GLU A 100 -19.40 8.56 -5.71
C GLU A 100 -19.58 7.41 -6.72
N LEU A 101 -19.27 6.17 -6.32
CA LEU A 101 -19.12 5.09 -7.30
C LEU A 101 -20.45 4.42 -7.68
N LEU A 102 -21.41 4.32 -6.76
CA LEU A 102 -22.73 3.77 -7.08
C LEU A 102 -23.41 4.60 -8.18
N GLU A 103 -23.41 5.93 -8.06
CA GLU A 103 -23.95 6.82 -9.08
C GLU A 103 -23.11 6.76 -10.37
N LYS A 104 -21.79 6.91 -10.26
CA LYS A 104 -20.88 6.92 -11.43
C LYS A 104 -21.03 5.68 -12.33
N PHE A 105 -21.25 4.51 -11.74
CA PHE A 105 -21.32 3.25 -12.47
C PHE A 105 -22.75 2.71 -12.65
N ASP A 106 -23.78 3.47 -12.24
CA ASP A 106 -25.18 3.04 -12.24
C ASP A 106 -25.34 1.67 -11.54
N ALA A 107 -24.80 1.57 -10.33
CA ALA A 107 -24.77 0.35 -9.54
C ALA A 107 -25.76 0.42 -8.36
N ASP A 108 -26.35 -0.72 -8.03
CA ASP A 108 -27.38 -0.85 -7.00
C ASP A 108 -26.78 -1.08 -5.59
N PHE A 109 -25.61 -1.73 -5.49
CA PHE A 109 -25.02 -2.13 -4.20
C PHE A 109 -23.50 -2.37 -4.24
N ILE A 110 -22.90 -2.58 -3.06
CA ILE A 110 -21.46 -2.76 -2.87
C ILE A 110 -21.16 -4.18 -2.38
N ILE A 111 -20.10 -4.79 -2.91
CA ILE A 111 -19.59 -6.09 -2.53
C ILE A 111 -18.20 -5.94 -1.92
N SER A 112 -17.94 -6.70 -0.85
CA SER A 112 -16.61 -6.82 -0.25
C SER A 112 -16.23 -8.27 0.01
N GLY A 113 -14.94 -8.57 -0.13
CA GLY A 113 -14.35 -9.87 0.22
C GLY A 113 -14.10 -10.06 1.72
N GLU A 114 -14.60 -9.18 2.59
CA GLU A 114 -14.44 -9.32 4.04
C GLU A 114 -15.06 -10.62 4.58
N VAL A 115 -14.34 -11.27 5.50
CA VAL A 115 -14.76 -12.51 6.17
C VAL A 115 -14.77 -12.28 7.67
N VAL A 116 -15.92 -12.49 8.32
CA VAL A 116 -16.07 -12.35 9.78
C VAL A 116 -15.01 -13.19 10.51
N GLY A 117 -14.28 -12.55 11.42
CA GLY A 117 -13.25 -13.17 12.27
C GLY A 117 -11.93 -13.50 11.55
N GLN A 118 -11.77 -13.14 10.28
CA GLN A 118 -10.55 -13.48 9.54
C GLN A 118 -9.37 -12.54 9.87
N ARG A 119 -9.65 -11.25 10.10
CA ARG A 119 -8.66 -10.26 10.58
C ARG A 119 -9.06 -9.69 11.95
N PRO A 120 -8.21 -9.79 12.98
CA PRO A 120 -8.57 -9.37 14.34
C PRO A 120 -8.97 -7.89 14.47
N MET A 121 -8.29 -7.00 13.74
CA MET A 121 -8.49 -5.54 13.85
C MET A 121 -9.68 -5.04 13.04
N SER A 122 -9.83 -5.46 11.78
CA SER A 122 -10.81 -4.86 10.86
C SER A 122 -11.99 -5.74 10.46
N GLN A 123 -11.99 -7.03 10.80
CA GLN A 123 -13.03 -7.97 10.35
C GLN A 123 -13.67 -8.75 11.51
N ASN A 124 -13.59 -8.26 12.75
CA ASN A 124 -14.47 -8.73 13.81
C ASN A 124 -15.87 -8.08 13.66
N LYS A 125 -16.91 -8.62 14.33
CA LYS A 125 -18.29 -8.12 14.17
C LYS A 125 -18.45 -6.63 14.50
N GLU A 126 -17.76 -6.16 15.53
CA GLU A 126 -17.79 -4.75 15.94
C GLU A 126 -17.16 -3.86 14.87
N ALA A 127 -15.98 -4.21 14.37
CA ALA A 127 -15.31 -3.48 13.30
C ALA A 127 -16.15 -3.41 12.01
N LEU A 128 -16.79 -4.51 11.61
CA LEU A 128 -17.69 -4.52 10.44
C LEU A 128 -18.91 -3.61 10.64
N ASN A 129 -19.47 -3.58 11.85
CA ASN A 129 -20.56 -2.67 12.19
C ASN A 129 -20.10 -1.20 12.21
N THR A 130 -18.90 -0.94 12.73
CA THR A 130 -18.28 0.39 12.71
C THR A 130 -18.10 0.88 11.28
N VAL A 131 -17.49 0.08 10.39
CA VAL A 131 -17.35 0.40 8.96
C VAL A 131 -18.71 0.65 8.31
N LYS A 132 -19.71 -0.21 8.59
CA LYS A 132 -21.09 -0.03 8.10
C LYS A 132 -21.69 1.31 8.54
N ASN A 133 -21.44 1.75 9.77
CA ASN A 133 -21.96 3.01 10.28
C ASN A 133 -21.25 4.24 9.69
N ILE A 134 -19.91 4.19 9.53
CA ILE A 134 -19.13 5.27 8.91
C ILE A 134 -19.53 5.47 7.46
N SER A 135 -19.70 4.36 6.72
CA SER A 135 -19.94 4.40 5.27
C SER A 135 -21.23 5.10 4.84
N GLY A 136 -22.17 5.39 5.75
CA GLY A 136 -23.48 5.95 5.42
C GLY A 136 -24.45 4.97 4.73
N VAL A 137 -23.94 3.97 4.01
CA VAL A 137 -24.69 2.92 3.31
C VAL A 137 -24.77 1.63 4.11
N LYS A 138 -25.64 1.67 5.12
CA LYS A 138 -25.81 0.56 6.06
C LYS A 138 -26.10 -0.77 5.36
N ASP A 139 -27.10 -0.79 4.50
CA ASP A 139 -27.71 -2.05 4.06
C ASP A 139 -27.42 -2.44 2.61
N LEU A 140 -26.55 -1.68 1.94
CA LEU A 140 -26.10 -1.96 0.57
C LEU A 140 -24.75 -2.69 0.52
N ILE A 141 -24.10 -2.92 1.66
CA ILE A 141 -22.80 -3.60 1.70
C ILE A 141 -22.99 -5.10 1.89
N LEU A 142 -22.96 -5.84 0.78
CA LEU A 142 -22.97 -7.30 0.76
C LEU A 142 -21.57 -7.87 1.04
N ARG A 143 -21.48 -8.90 1.88
CA ARG A 143 -20.25 -9.65 2.17
C ARG A 143 -20.42 -11.12 1.80
N PRO A 144 -20.34 -11.49 0.50
CA PRO A 144 -20.75 -12.80 -0.01
C PRO A 144 -20.05 -13.98 0.66
N MET A 145 -18.81 -13.77 1.11
CA MET A 145 -17.97 -14.81 1.71
C MET A 145 -18.48 -15.26 3.09
N CYS A 146 -19.18 -14.39 3.82
CA CYS A 146 -19.60 -14.64 5.20
C CYS A 146 -21.05 -14.23 5.47
N ALA A 147 -21.87 -14.07 4.43
CA ALA A 147 -23.23 -13.52 4.51
C ALA A 147 -24.12 -14.29 5.50
N LYS A 148 -23.95 -15.62 5.61
CA LYS A 148 -24.74 -16.45 6.53
C LYS A 148 -24.46 -16.18 8.03
N HIS A 149 -23.42 -15.41 8.35
CA HIS A 149 -23.05 -15.00 9.71
C HIS A 149 -23.43 -13.57 10.06
N LEU A 150 -24.11 -12.87 9.14
CA LEU A 150 -24.53 -11.48 9.24
C LEU A 150 -26.04 -11.37 8.97
N GLU A 151 -26.62 -10.27 9.45
CA GLU A 151 -28.00 -9.92 9.13
C GLU A 151 -28.17 -9.73 7.61
N PRO A 152 -29.28 -10.19 7.01
CA PRO A 152 -29.53 -10.02 5.58
C PRO A 152 -29.52 -8.55 5.17
N THR A 153 -28.77 -8.24 4.12
CA THR A 153 -28.67 -6.91 3.51
C THR A 153 -29.83 -6.65 2.54
N LEU A 154 -29.98 -5.41 2.06
CA LEU A 154 -31.02 -5.07 1.08
C LEU A 154 -30.94 -5.92 -0.21
N PRO A 155 -29.75 -6.15 -0.83
CA PRO A 155 -29.64 -7.04 -2.00
C PRO A 155 -30.18 -8.45 -1.76
N GLU A 156 -30.07 -8.96 -0.53
CA GLU A 156 -30.55 -10.29 -0.16
C GLU A 156 -32.06 -10.31 0.07
N ARG A 157 -32.61 -9.28 0.75
CA ARG A 157 -34.03 -9.21 1.07
C ARG A 157 -34.90 -8.90 -0.14
N GLU A 158 -34.39 -8.09 -1.06
CA GLU A 158 -35.09 -7.72 -2.31
C GLU A 158 -34.87 -8.74 -3.44
N GLY A 159 -34.15 -9.84 -3.16
CA GLY A 159 -33.90 -10.90 -4.14
C GLY A 159 -32.97 -10.50 -5.29
N TRP A 160 -32.17 -9.44 -5.14
CA TRP A 160 -31.14 -9.06 -6.12
C TRP A 160 -30.02 -10.10 -6.15
N VAL A 161 -29.77 -10.74 -5.00
CA VAL A 161 -28.95 -11.94 -4.84
C VAL A 161 -29.71 -12.99 -4.03
N ASP A 162 -29.53 -14.25 -4.36
CA ASP A 162 -30.03 -15.40 -3.62
C ASP A 162 -29.08 -15.71 -2.45
N ARG A 163 -29.54 -15.44 -1.22
CA ARG A 163 -28.77 -15.68 0.01
C ARG A 163 -28.32 -17.13 0.16
N GLU A 164 -29.06 -18.10 -0.36
CA GLU A 164 -28.68 -19.51 -0.23
C GLU A 164 -27.46 -19.88 -1.07
N LYS A 165 -27.20 -19.13 -2.14
CA LYS A 165 -26.00 -19.24 -2.98
C LYS A 165 -24.79 -18.46 -2.43
N LEU A 166 -24.96 -17.69 -1.36
CA LEU A 166 -23.86 -17.04 -0.63
C LEU A 166 -23.18 -18.01 0.33
N LEU A 167 -22.05 -17.59 0.91
CA LEU A 167 -21.16 -18.47 1.67
C LEU A 167 -21.23 -18.26 3.19
N ASP A 168 -20.82 -19.29 3.91
CA ASP A 168 -20.79 -19.39 5.37
C ASP A 168 -19.36 -19.45 5.93
N ILE A 169 -18.41 -18.77 5.30
CA ILE A 169 -17.02 -18.77 5.74
C ILE A 169 -16.86 -17.81 6.92
N GLN A 170 -16.15 -18.27 7.95
CA GLN A 170 -15.75 -17.44 9.09
C GLN A 170 -14.38 -17.87 9.65
N GLY A 171 -13.75 -16.97 10.38
CA GLY A 171 -12.49 -17.20 11.06
C GLY A 171 -11.26 -17.10 10.14
N ARG A 172 -10.11 -17.50 10.69
CA ARG A 172 -8.78 -17.23 10.09
C ARG A 172 -8.34 -18.26 9.05
N SER A 173 -9.01 -19.41 8.98
CA SER A 173 -8.65 -20.48 8.04
C SER A 173 -8.85 -20.02 6.60
N ARG A 174 -7.89 -20.36 5.73
CA ARG A 174 -7.94 -20.09 4.28
C ARG A 174 -8.32 -21.33 3.45
N ARG A 175 -8.52 -22.48 4.09
CA ARG A 175 -8.83 -23.74 3.41
C ARG A 175 -10.13 -23.68 2.59
N PRO A 176 -11.24 -23.09 3.09
CA PRO A 176 -12.47 -22.98 2.28
C PRO A 176 -12.26 -22.16 1.01
N GLN A 177 -11.54 -21.05 1.10
CA GLN A 177 -11.23 -20.18 -0.03
C GLN A 177 -10.36 -20.90 -1.07
N GLN A 178 -9.36 -21.66 -0.63
CA GLN A 178 -8.53 -22.48 -1.52
C GLN A 178 -9.34 -23.58 -2.22
N ALA A 179 -10.31 -24.18 -1.53
CA ALA A 179 -11.22 -25.17 -2.14
C ALA A 179 -12.13 -24.51 -3.18
N LEU A 180 -12.66 -23.32 -2.89
CA LEU A 180 -13.45 -22.53 -3.84
C LEU A 180 -12.64 -22.09 -5.06
N ALA A 181 -11.39 -21.66 -4.87
CA ALA A 181 -10.49 -21.31 -5.96
C ALA A 181 -10.35 -22.49 -6.95
N LYS A 182 -10.10 -23.69 -6.44
CA LYS A 182 -10.04 -24.92 -7.25
C LYS A 182 -11.36 -25.20 -7.95
N LYS A 183 -12.50 -25.07 -7.26
CA LYS A 183 -13.83 -25.28 -7.83
C LYS A 183 -14.13 -24.31 -8.99
N PHE A 184 -13.69 -23.07 -8.88
CA PHE A 184 -13.89 -22.05 -9.90
C PHE A 184 -12.80 -22.02 -10.99
N GLY A 185 -11.82 -22.91 -10.93
CA GLY A 185 -10.71 -22.94 -11.89
C GLY A 185 -9.76 -21.75 -11.75
N ILE A 186 -9.72 -21.09 -10.60
CA ILE A 186 -8.79 -19.99 -10.31
C ILE A 186 -7.43 -20.59 -9.97
N THR A 187 -6.47 -20.44 -10.87
CA THR A 187 -5.13 -21.06 -10.77
C THR A 187 -4.07 -20.07 -10.31
N GLU A 188 -4.27 -18.78 -10.55
CA GLU A 188 -3.31 -17.73 -10.22
C GLU A 188 -3.89 -16.74 -9.22
N TYR A 189 -3.28 -16.68 -8.04
CA TYR A 189 -3.60 -15.70 -7.00
C TYR A 189 -2.38 -15.53 -6.08
N PRO A 190 -2.19 -14.34 -5.48
CA PRO A 190 -1.06 -14.12 -4.58
C PRO A 190 -1.15 -15.07 -3.39
N SER A 191 0.02 -15.53 -2.94
CA SER A 191 0.11 -16.10 -1.60
C SER A 191 -0.40 -15.06 -0.58
N PRO A 192 -0.86 -15.46 0.62
CA PRO A 192 -1.33 -14.53 1.65
C PRO A 192 -0.28 -13.51 2.14
N ALA A 193 0.91 -13.47 1.56
CA ALA A 193 1.96 -12.48 1.78
C ALA A 193 1.80 -11.33 0.77
N GLY A 194 1.46 -10.14 1.27
CA GLY A 194 1.21 -8.95 0.44
C GLY A 194 0.22 -8.02 1.13
N GLY A 195 0.54 -7.61 2.35
CA GLY A 195 -0.27 -6.65 3.10
C GLY A 195 -0.03 -5.22 2.64
N CYS A 196 -0.87 -4.30 3.11
CA CYS A 196 -0.64 -2.86 2.99
C CYS A 196 0.73 -2.48 3.58
N LEU A 197 1.45 -1.53 2.97
CA LEU A 197 2.76 -1.06 3.46
C LEU A 197 2.73 -0.56 4.91
N LEU A 198 1.59 -0.03 5.36
CA LEU A 198 1.35 0.38 6.75
C LEU A 198 1.36 -0.76 7.77
N THR A 199 1.37 -2.01 7.30
CA THR A 199 1.52 -3.21 8.13
C THR A 199 2.94 -3.77 8.09
N ASP A 200 3.80 -3.31 7.15
CA ASP A 200 5.20 -3.69 7.12
C ASP A 200 5.96 -2.98 8.26
N VAL A 201 6.73 -3.77 9.02
CA VAL A 201 7.40 -3.27 10.23
C VAL A 201 8.46 -2.23 9.92
N ASN A 202 9.24 -2.43 8.85
CA ASN A 202 10.35 -1.54 8.55
C ASN A 202 9.85 -0.26 7.88
N TYR A 203 8.95 -0.39 6.90
CA TYR A 203 8.30 0.76 6.26
C TYR A 203 7.58 1.64 7.28
N SER A 204 6.79 1.02 8.18
CA SER A 204 6.03 1.77 9.19
C SER A 204 6.93 2.49 10.19
N LYS A 205 8.10 1.93 10.54
CA LYS A 205 9.07 2.65 11.39
C LYS A 205 9.59 3.91 10.71
N ARG A 206 9.90 3.82 9.41
CA ARG A 206 10.39 4.96 8.62
C ARG A 206 9.31 6.02 8.47
N LEU A 207 8.09 5.60 8.09
CA LEU A 207 6.96 6.52 7.92
C LEU A 207 6.59 7.20 9.26
N LYS A 208 6.73 6.52 10.40
CA LYS A 208 6.52 7.14 11.71
C LYS A 208 7.52 8.25 12.01
N LEU A 209 8.77 8.15 11.54
CA LEU A 209 9.74 9.24 11.68
C LEU A 209 9.36 10.43 10.79
N ILE A 210 8.93 10.16 9.55
CA ILE A 210 8.40 11.20 8.64
C ILE A 210 7.19 11.90 9.28
N GLU A 211 6.29 11.16 9.90
CA GLU A 211 5.16 11.72 10.66
C GLU A 211 5.59 12.57 11.86
N GLN A 212 6.54 12.09 12.66
CA GLN A 212 7.04 12.82 13.84
C GLN A 212 7.70 14.15 13.48
N ASP A 213 8.26 14.22 12.28
CA ASP A 213 8.87 15.42 11.71
C ASP A 213 7.84 16.37 11.09
N GLY A 214 6.57 15.97 11.02
CA GLY A 214 5.48 16.77 10.46
C GLY A 214 5.29 16.61 8.95
N TYR A 215 5.95 15.63 8.33
CA TYR A 215 5.94 15.42 6.88
C TYR A 215 5.00 14.28 6.42
N LEU A 216 4.06 13.84 7.26
CA LEU A 216 2.99 12.93 6.84
C LEU A 216 1.82 13.75 6.28
N ASP A 217 2.03 14.29 5.08
CA ASP A 217 1.04 15.06 4.33
C ASP A 217 1.22 14.82 2.82
N GLU A 218 0.18 15.07 2.02
CA GLU A 218 0.18 14.80 0.58
C GLU A 218 1.23 15.64 -0.16
N GLU A 219 1.54 16.85 0.35
CA GLU A 219 2.58 17.70 -0.22
C GLU A 219 3.99 17.08 -0.14
N PHE A 220 4.20 16.11 0.76
CA PHE A 220 5.48 15.42 0.96
C PHE A 220 5.45 13.96 0.49
N ASN A 221 4.52 13.60 -0.39
CA ASN A 221 4.30 12.21 -0.78
C ASN A 221 5.53 11.51 -1.40
N ASP A 222 6.46 12.26 -1.98
CA ASP A 222 7.75 11.77 -2.47
C ASP A 222 8.52 11.01 -1.38
N LEU A 223 8.44 11.48 -0.13
CA LEU A 223 9.07 10.81 1.01
C LEU A 223 8.47 9.43 1.27
N PHE A 224 7.16 9.24 1.05
CA PHE A 224 6.48 7.95 1.23
C PHE A 224 7.03 6.91 0.25
N TYR A 225 7.33 7.33 -0.97
CA TYR A 225 7.96 6.48 -1.98
C TYR A 225 9.43 6.24 -1.67
N LEU A 226 10.19 7.29 -1.36
CA LEU A 226 11.63 7.20 -1.11
C LEU A 226 11.97 6.28 0.08
N ILE A 227 11.22 6.32 1.19
CA ILE A 227 11.49 5.45 2.35
C ILE A 227 11.29 3.95 2.06
N ARG A 228 10.61 3.61 0.96
CA ARG A 228 10.46 2.23 0.48
C ARG A 228 11.74 1.69 -0.15
N HIS A 229 12.56 2.56 -0.72
CA HIS A 229 13.71 2.20 -1.53
C HIS A 229 15.02 2.46 -0.79
N GLY A 230 16.01 1.63 -1.04
CA GLY A 230 17.35 1.86 -0.52
C GLY A 230 17.44 1.90 1.02
N ARG A 231 18.50 2.55 1.49
CA ARG A 231 18.77 2.82 2.91
C ARG A 231 18.29 4.23 3.22
N PHE A 232 17.61 4.36 4.35
CA PHE A 232 17.12 5.63 4.85
C PHE A 232 17.92 6.03 6.08
N TYR A 233 18.43 7.26 6.07
CA TYR A 233 19.13 7.87 7.20
C TYR A 233 18.38 9.13 7.60
N ARG A 234 18.22 9.34 8.91
CA ARG A 234 17.65 10.55 9.49
C ARG A 234 18.68 11.18 10.42
N PHE A 235 19.11 12.39 10.09
CA PHE A 235 20.06 13.15 10.93
C PHE A 235 19.35 13.93 12.02
N ASP A 236 18.31 14.66 11.63
CA ASP A 236 17.46 15.49 12.48
C ASP A 236 16.09 15.66 11.79
N ASN A 237 15.21 16.47 12.38
CA ASN A 237 13.91 16.81 11.82
C ASN A 237 14.06 17.35 10.38
N GLY A 238 13.45 16.64 9.41
CA GLY A 238 13.45 17.02 8.00
C GLY A 238 14.79 16.85 7.27
N LYS A 239 15.80 16.26 7.93
CA LYS A 239 17.13 16.03 7.35
C LYS A 239 17.36 14.56 7.05
N TYR A 240 17.28 14.22 5.78
CA TYR A 240 17.24 12.83 5.32
C TYR A 240 18.31 12.51 4.28
N LEU A 241 18.77 11.26 4.27
CA LEU A 241 19.47 10.66 3.12
C LEU A 241 18.81 9.36 2.67
N PHE A 242 18.72 9.20 1.36
CA PHE A 242 18.29 7.99 0.68
C PHE A 242 19.44 7.45 -0.17
N VAL A 243 19.83 6.20 0.08
CA VAL A 243 21.00 5.58 -0.56
C VAL A 243 20.62 4.26 -1.20
N GLY A 244 20.71 4.16 -2.52
CA GLY A 244 20.33 2.95 -3.25
C GLY A 244 21.12 1.69 -2.83
N ARG A 245 20.47 0.52 -2.84
CA ARG A 245 21.10 -0.78 -2.56
C ARG A 245 21.37 -1.60 -3.82
N SER A 246 20.71 -1.25 -4.91
CA SER A 246 20.74 -1.92 -6.21
C SER A 246 20.50 -0.90 -7.31
N GLU A 247 20.69 -1.31 -8.57
CA GLU A 247 20.35 -0.49 -9.74
C GLU A 247 18.87 -0.09 -9.76
N ALA A 248 17.96 -1.02 -9.47
CA ALA A 248 16.53 -0.73 -9.38
C ALA A 248 16.19 0.29 -8.26
N ASP A 249 16.89 0.23 -7.11
CA ASP A 249 16.74 1.27 -6.09
C ASP A 249 17.30 2.62 -6.57
N ASN A 250 18.44 2.62 -7.27
CA ASN A 250 19.03 3.85 -7.81
C ASN A 250 18.08 4.54 -8.80
N GLU A 251 17.50 3.78 -9.73
CA GLU A 251 16.50 4.29 -10.69
C GLU A 251 15.30 4.92 -9.97
N LYS A 252 14.77 4.22 -8.96
CA LYS A 252 13.63 4.71 -8.18
C LYS A 252 13.96 5.96 -7.37
N ILE A 253 15.14 6.04 -6.78
CA ILE A 253 15.57 7.24 -6.05
C ILE A 253 15.79 8.40 -7.03
N TYR A 254 16.39 8.16 -8.19
CA TYR A 254 16.65 9.17 -9.22
C TYR A 254 15.38 9.89 -9.73
N GLU A 255 14.24 9.17 -9.75
CA GLU A 255 12.93 9.74 -10.12
C GLU A 255 12.54 10.94 -9.23
N TYR A 256 13.00 10.98 -7.98
CA TYR A 256 12.66 12.01 -6.98
C TYR A 256 13.80 12.99 -6.69
N ARG A 257 14.72 13.17 -7.65
CA ARG A 257 15.87 14.08 -7.47
C ARG A 257 15.50 15.56 -7.44
N GLU A 258 14.35 15.91 -8.00
CA GLU A 258 13.88 17.30 -8.02
C GLU A 258 13.61 17.77 -6.59
N GLY A 259 14.13 18.94 -6.21
CA GLY A 259 14.01 19.47 -4.84
C GLY A 259 14.98 18.89 -3.81
N ALA A 260 15.83 17.91 -4.17
CA ALA A 260 16.87 17.42 -3.29
C ALA A 260 17.96 18.49 -3.04
N SER A 261 18.37 18.62 -1.78
CA SER A 261 19.43 19.53 -1.34
C SER A 261 20.82 19.03 -1.75
N ILE A 262 20.99 17.72 -1.84
CA ILE A 262 22.20 17.08 -2.35
C ILE A 262 21.87 15.85 -3.20
N GLN A 263 22.64 15.67 -4.26
CA GLN A 263 22.65 14.50 -5.13
C GLN A 263 24.09 14.02 -5.26
N ILE A 264 24.34 12.72 -5.07
CA ILE A 264 25.67 12.12 -5.23
C ILE A 264 25.60 10.89 -6.14
N ASP A 265 26.40 10.91 -7.19
CA ASP A 265 26.59 9.83 -8.16
C ASP A 265 28.00 9.86 -8.78
N THR A 266 28.28 8.97 -9.74
CA THR A 266 29.48 9.02 -10.58
C THR A 266 29.32 8.10 -11.80
N ASP A 267 30.00 8.44 -12.89
CA ASP A 267 30.14 7.59 -14.08
C ASP A 267 31.41 6.71 -14.04
N LYS A 268 32.29 6.93 -13.05
CA LYS A 268 33.63 6.30 -12.98
C LYS A 268 33.63 4.93 -12.32
N VAL A 269 32.73 4.72 -11.36
CA VAL A 269 32.66 3.51 -10.55
C VAL A 269 31.21 3.18 -10.23
N ALA A 270 30.86 1.90 -10.33
CA ALA A 270 29.53 1.44 -9.93
C ALA A 270 29.32 1.70 -8.42
N GLY A 271 28.22 2.37 -8.08
CA GLY A 271 27.89 2.79 -6.73
C GLY A 271 26.41 3.16 -6.58
N PRO A 272 26.02 3.61 -5.37
CA PRO A 272 24.64 4.02 -5.11
C PRO A 272 24.34 5.37 -5.75
N TYR A 273 23.09 5.61 -6.11
CA TYR A 273 22.59 6.97 -6.26
C TYR A 273 22.13 7.45 -4.88
N ILE A 274 22.55 8.66 -4.49
CA ILE A 274 22.22 9.24 -3.18
C ILE A 274 21.45 10.54 -3.37
N LEU A 275 20.34 10.67 -2.65
CA LEU A 275 19.63 11.93 -2.47
C LEU A 275 19.63 12.34 -1.01
N GLY A 276 19.77 13.63 -0.76
CA GLY A 276 19.56 14.22 0.56
C GLY A 276 18.60 15.39 0.52
N PHE A 277 17.82 15.51 1.59
CA PHE A 277 16.79 16.52 1.77
C PHE A 277 17.01 17.27 3.07
N GLY A 278 16.58 18.53 3.10
CA GLY A 278 16.74 19.44 4.23
C GLY A 278 18.09 20.16 4.24
N GLU A 279 18.27 21.07 5.20
CA GLU A 279 19.51 21.85 5.34
C GLU A 279 20.63 21.00 5.94
N LEU A 280 21.35 20.27 5.09
CA LEU A 280 22.47 19.43 5.50
C LEU A 280 23.73 20.27 5.77
N ASN A 281 24.37 20.05 6.92
CA ASN A 281 25.64 20.68 7.26
C ASN A 281 26.83 19.95 6.59
N GLU A 282 28.04 20.53 6.74
CA GLU A 282 29.25 19.98 6.12
C GLU A 282 29.59 18.56 6.58
N GLU A 283 29.33 18.22 7.85
CA GLU A 283 29.56 16.88 8.38
C GLU A 283 28.58 15.85 7.80
N GLU A 284 27.32 16.23 7.63
CA GLU A 284 26.26 15.41 7.03
C GLU A 284 26.50 15.16 5.54
N ILE A 285 26.97 16.19 4.82
CA ILE A 285 27.39 16.08 3.42
C ILE A 285 28.63 15.19 3.31
N LYS A 286 29.63 15.37 4.18
CA LYS A 286 30.82 14.51 4.24
C LYS A 286 30.43 13.05 4.47
N PHE A 287 29.53 12.79 5.41
CA PHE A 287 29.01 11.45 5.65
C PHE A 287 28.32 10.87 4.41
N ALA A 288 27.54 11.65 3.67
CA ALA A 288 26.92 11.20 2.41
C ALA A 288 27.96 10.76 1.36
N LYS A 289 29.05 11.52 1.21
CA LYS A 289 30.18 11.17 0.33
C LYS A 289 30.86 9.88 0.76
N GLU A 290 31.10 9.72 2.06
CA GLU A 290 31.69 8.50 2.64
C GLU A 290 30.78 7.28 2.44
N LEU A 291 29.45 7.44 2.55
CA LEU A 291 28.49 6.38 2.24
C LEU A 291 28.54 5.97 0.76
N PHE A 292 28.68 6.94 -0.15
CA PHE A 292 28.87 6.65 -1.57
C PHE A 292 30.10 5.75 -1.76
N SER A 293 31.26 6.19 -1.27
CA SER A 293 32.52 5.43 -1.41
C SER A 293 32.42 4.05 -0.77
N ARG A 294 31.82 3.95 0.43
CA ARG A 294 31.60 2.70 1.17
C ARG A 294 30.77 1.67 0.43
N TYR A 295 29.72 2.11 -0.27
CA TYR A 295 28.78 1.23 -0.98
C TYR A 295 29.08 1.09 -2.47
N SER A 296 30.03 1.84 -2.99
CA SER A 296 30.59 1.64 -4.33
C SER A 296 31.49 0.41 -4.41
N LYS A 297 31.95 0.07 -5.63
CA LYS A 297 32.91 -1.01 -5.87
C LYS A 297 34.23 -0.84 -5.12
N VAL A 298 34.67 0.39 -4.80
CA VAL A 298 35.92 0.62 -4.06
C VAL A 298 35.78 0.36 -2.55
N LYS A 299 34.56 0.20 -2.04
CA LYS A 299 34.28 -0.17 -0.63
C LYS A 299 34.94 0.73 0.41
N GLY A 300 35.12 2.01 0.10
CA GLY A 300 35.78 2.99 0.98
C GLY A 300 37.30 2.90 1.05
N LYS A 301 37.95 2.06 0.25
CA LYS A 301 39.40 1.78 0.39
C LYS A 301 40.31 2.69 -0.42
N GLU A 302 39.77 3.33 -1.46
CA GLU A 302 40.53 4.09 -2.43
C GLU A 302 39.86 5.45 -2.63
N LYS A 303 40.68 6.43 -3.01
CA LYS A 303 40.19 7.74 -3.44
C LYS A 303 39.44 7.59 -4.76
N ILE A 304 38.27 8.22 -4.86
CA ILE A 304 37.45 8.24 -6.06
C ILE A 304 36.95 9.65 -6.35
N ASP A 305 36.70 9.97 -7.62
CA ASP A 305 36.00 11.19 -8.01
C ASP A 305 34.50 10.91 -8.10
N ILE A 306 33.72 11.72 -7.37
CA ILE A 306 32.26 11.67 -7.34
C ILE A 306 31.70 12.98 -7.87
N LEU A 307 30.44 12.96 -8.29
CA LEU A 307 29.70 14.15 -8.63
C LEU A 307 28.80 14.51 -7.45
N VAL A 308 28.90 15.74 -6.96
CA VAL A 308 28.01 16.30 -5.94
C VAL A 308 27.25 17.45 -6.57
N ASN A 309 25.94 17.30 -6.71
CA ASN A 309 25.09 18.22 -7.49
C ASN A 309 25.67 18.51 -8.88
N GLY A 310 26.22 17.48 -9.53
CA GLY A 310 26.85 17.57 -10.86
C GLY A 310 28.27 18.15 -10.88
N LYS A 311 28.84 18.55 -9.73
CA LYS A 311 30.22 19.06 -9.64
C LYS A 311 31.16 17.95 -9.21
N ALA A 312 32.25 17.76 -9.95
CA ALA A 312 33.27 16.77 -9.61
C ALA A 312 33.99 17.16 -8.31
N GLU A 313 34.00 16.25 -7.35
CA GLU A 313 34.69 16.38 -6.07
C GLU A 313 35.41 15.08 -5.70
N PRO A 314 36.64 15.15 -5.15
CA PRO A 314 37.32 13.98 -4.65
C PRO A 314 36.67 13.47 -3.36
N CYS A 315 36.46 12.16 -3.26
CA CYS A 315 36.16 11.46 -2.02
C CYS A 315 37.37 10.60 -1.65
N GLU A 316 38.04 10.98 -0.55
CA GLU A 316 39.20 10.27 -0.03
C GLU A 316 38.84 8.87 0.49
N ALA A 317 39.85 8.04 0.73
CA ALA A 317 39.67 6.78 1.42
C ALA A 317 39.02 7.01 2.80
N VAL A 318 38.09 6.13 3.16
CA VAL A 318 37.18 6.34 4.28
C VAL A 318 37.66 5.60 5.52
N ASP A 319 37.60 6.24 6.69
CA ASP A 319 37.68 5.55 7.97
C ASP A 319 36.43 4.70 8.18
N LEU A 320 36.54 3.41 7.84
CA LEU A 320 35.43 2.47 7.94
C LEU A 320 34.96 2.24 9.37
N GLU A 321 35.81 2.39 10.38
CA GLU A 321 35.42 2.20 11.77
C GLU A 321 34.53 3.35 12.22
N GLN A 322 34.99 4.59 12.00
CA GLN A 322 34.22 5.80 12.29
C GLN A 322 32.90 5.82 11.48
N LEU A 323 32.95 5.51 10.19
CA LEU A 323 31.76 5.48 9.35
C LEU A 323 30.72 4.47 9.85
N ASN A 324 31.13 3.28 10.29
CA ASN A 324 30.21 2.27 10.81
C ASN A 324 29.50 2.71 12.10
N ILE A 325 30.14 3.55 12.93
CA ILE A 325 29.49 4.15 14.10
C ILE A 325 28.39 5.12 13.65
N LEU A 326 28.69 5.99 12.68
CA LEU A 326 27.72 6.94 12.14
C LEU A 326 26.56 6.25 11.40
N ILE A 327 26.83 5.18 10.66
CA ILE A 327 25.79 4.34 10.04
C ILE A 327 24.84 3.81 11.11
N LYS A 328 25.36 3.24 12.22
CA LYS A 328 24.51 2.74 13.31
C LYS A 328 23.72 3.85 14.00
N LYS A 329 24.28 5.07 14.06
CA LYS A 329 23.63 6.24 14.66
C LYS A 329 22.44 6.74 13.83
N TYR A 330 22.62 6.87 12.50
CA TYR A 330 21.67 7.57 11.64
C TYR A 330 20.78 6.65 10.80
N GLN A 331 21.21 5.42 10.52
CA GLN A 331 20.45 4.53 9.66
C GLN A 331 19.20 4.03 10.36
N VAL A 332 18.05 4.24 9.72
CA VAL A 332 16.77 3.70 10.15
C VAL A 332 16.59 2.31 9.53
N GLN A 333 16.73 1.27 10.34
CA GLN A 333 16.63 -0.12 9.88
C GLN A 333 15.20 -0.52 9.49
#